data_AF-L1JMN2-F1
#
_entry.id   AF-L1JMN2-F1
#
_cell.length_a   1.000
_cell.length_b   1.000
_cell.length_c   1.000
_cell.angle_alpha   90.00
_cell.angle_beta   90.00
_cell.angle_gamma   90.00
#
_symmetry.space_group_name_H-M   'P 1'
#
loop_
_entity.id
_entity.type
_entity.pdbx_description
1 polymer ?
#
loop_
_entity_poly.entity_id
_entity_poly.type
_entity_poly.pdbx_seq_one_letter_code
_entity_poly.pdbx_strand_id
1 'polypeptide(L)'
;MSLKVALDKLGYKTYHMIEIIEHNSHHLDLWIELAELHSQGKPYKHVIHTIFENYTAAVDFPAAAWWKEILETFPNSKVILSTRDPERWYNSAKETIFQALWHHRILGLFVPLSRKFTVMVPSLWDKVLGK
;
A
#
# COMPACT_ATOMS: atom_id res chain seq x y z
N MET A 1 3.78 -1.12 11.62
CA MET A 1 4.95 -1.80 12.26
C MET A 1 4.60 -3.01 13.14
N SER A 2 3.85 -2.92 14.24
CA SER A 2 3.73 -4.06 15.19
C SER A 2 3.28 -5.39 14.57
N LEU A 3 2.27 -5.36 13.69
CA LEU A 3 1.81 -6.57 12.99
C LEU A 3 2.85 -7.12 12.00
N LYS A 4 3.56 -6.24 11.28
CA LYS A 4 4.69 -6.64 10.40
C LYS A 4 5.72 -7.43 11.20
N VAL A 5 6.18 -6.87 12.31
CA VAL A 5 7.18 -7.49 13.18
C VAL A 5 6.71 -8.84 13.72
N ALA A 6 5.43 -8.95 14.10
CA ALA A 6 4.88 -10.21 14.58
C ALA A 6 4.86 -11.28 13.46
N LEU A 7 4.46 -10.93 12.25
CA LEU A 7 4.45 -11.84 11.09
C LEU A 7 5.87 -12.24 10.67
N ASP A 8 6.81 -11.30 10.67
CA ASP A 8 8.22 -11.58 10.38
C ASP A 8 8.81 -12.57 11.41
N LYS A 9 8.47 -12.41 12.70
CA LYS A 9 8.85 -13.36 13.76
C LYS A 9 8.24 -14.75 13.59
N LEU A 10 7.07 -14.84 12.96
CA LEU A 10 6.43 -16.12 12.62
C LEU A 10 7.00 -16.74 11.33
N GLY A 11 7.99 -16.11 10.70
CA GLY A 11 8.68 -16.62 9.52
C GLY A 11 8.10 -16.16 8.18
N TYR A 12 7.14 -15.23 8.18
CA TYR A 12 6.64 -14.64 6.94
C TYR A 12 7.59 -13.54 6.44
N LYS A 13 7.69 -13.39 5.11
CA LYS A 13 8.28 -12.20 4.48
C LYS A 13 7.18 -11.16 4.30
N THR A 14 7.11 -10.17 5.18
CA THR A 14 5.94 -9.26 5.23
C THR A 14 6.17 -7.95 4.48
N TYR A 15 5.35 -7.73 3.45
CA TYR A 15 5.26 -6.46 2.73
C TYR A 15 4.65 -5.36 3.60
N HIS A 16 5.20 -4.14 3.54
CA HIS A 16 4.71 -2.96 4.23
C HIS A 16 5.11 -1.72 3.43
N MET A 17 4.48 -0.55 3.66
CA MET A 17 4.88 0.73 3.03
C MET A 17 6.39 1.00 3.10
N ILE A 18 7.06 0.57 4.17
CA ILE A 18 8.49 0.80 4.37
C ILE A 18 9.33 0.09 3.31
N GLU A 19 8.85 -1.04 2.78
CA GLU A 19 9.52 -1.76 1.70
C GLU A 19 9.55 -0.95 0.40
N ILE A 20 8.54 -0.10 0.15
CA ILE A 20 8.53 0.80 -1.00
C ILE A 20 9.51 1.96 -0.76
N ILE A 21 9.50 2.52 0.45
CA ILE A 21 10.31 3.68 0.81
C ILE A 21 11.80 3.35 0.81
N GLU A 22 12.18 2.21 1.38
CA GLU A 22 13.58 1.88 1.67
C GLU A 22 14.22 0.96 0.63
N HIS A 23 13.46 0.02 0.04
CA HIS A 23 14.04 -1.09 -0.71
C HIS A 23 13.57 -1.17 -2.17
N ASN A 24 12.30 -0.84 -2.43
CA ASN A 24 11.62 -1.14 -3.69
C ASN A 24 10.88 0.08 -4.23
N SER A 25 11.60 1.19 -4.45
CA SER A 25 11.00 2.43 -4.96
C SER A 25 10.30 2.26 -6.32
N HIS A 26 10.74 1.29 -7.13
CA HIS A 26 10.09 0.92 -8.40
C HIS A 26 8.68 0.32 -8.22
N HIS A 27 8.33 -0.19 -7.03
CA HIS A 27 6.96 -0.66 -6.76
C HIS A 27 5.93 0.46 -6.83
N LEU A 28 6.34 1.74 -6.69
CA LEU A 28 5.44 2.87 -6.95
C LEU A 28 4.83 2.79 -8.35
N ASP A 29 5.62 2.42 -9.35
CA ASP A 29 5.15 2.30 -10.74
C ASP A 29 4.20 1.11 -10.89
N LEU A 30 4.49 -0.02 -10.24
CA LEU A 30 3.61 -1.21 -10.25
C LEU A 30 2.25 -0.92 -9.59
N TRP A 31 2.22 -0.16 -8.50
CA TRP A 31 0.97 0.23 -7.84
C TRP A 31 0.16 1.22 -8.68
N ILE A 32 0.82 2.14 -9.40
CA ILE A 32 0.17 3.03 -10.36
C ILE A 32 -0.42 2.22 -11.52
N GLU A 33 0.37 1.32 -12.11
CA GLU A 33 -0.07 0.43 -13.20
C GLU A 33 -1.28 -0.43 -12.78
N LEU A 34 -1.24 -1.00 -11.57
CA LEU A 34 -2.35 -1.75 -11.01
C LEU A 34 -3.63 -0.89 -10.93
N ALA A 35 -3.54 0.34 -10.44
CA ALA A 35 -4.68 1.27 -10.38
C ALA A 35 -5.23 1.59 -11.77
N GLU A 36 -4.35 1.86 -12.74
CA GLU A 36 -4.73 2.15 -14.12
C GLU A 36 -5.44 0.97 -14.79
N LEU A 37 -4.85 -0.23 -14.72
CA LEU A 37 -5.44 -1.44 -15.30
C LEU A 37 -6.80 -1.76 -14.67
N HIS A 38 -6.90 -1.65 -13.34
CA HIS A 38 -8.16 -1.86 -12.63
C HIS A 38 -9.24 -0.87 -13.08
N SER A 39 -8.92 0.43 -13.19
CA SER A 39 -9.87 1.46 -13.65
C SER A 39 -10.38 1.21 -15.09
N GLN A 40 -9.54 0.57 -15.92
CA GLN A 40 -9.85 0.24 -17.30
C GLN A 40 -10.54 -1.13 -17.47
N GLY A 41 -10.76 -1.87 -16.37
CA GLY A 41 -11.29 -3.24 -16.42
C GLY A 41 -10.35 -4.24 -17.10
N LYS A 42 -9.05 -3.94 -17.18
CA LYS A 42 -8.04 -4.78 -17.83
C LYS A 42 -7.48 -5.83 -16.86
N PRO A 43 -6.95 -6.97 -17.36
CA PRO A 43 -6.33 -7.97 -16.51
C PRO A 43 -5.13 -7.39 -15.75
N TYR A 44 -5.16 -7.46 -14.41
CA TYR A 44 -4.13 -6.87 -13.54
C TYR A 44 -3.43 -7.86 -12.60
N LYS A 45 -3.89 -9.13 -12.53
CA LYS A 45 -3.35 -10.14 -11.58
C LYS A 45 -1.84 -10.35 -11.74
N HIS A 46 -1.30 -10.21 -12.95
CA HIS A 46 0.14 -10.33 -13.21
C HIS A 46 0.95 -9.26 -12.46
N VAL A 47 0.45 -8.02 -12.37
CA VAL A 47 1.09 -6.94 -11.61
C VAL A 47 1.10 -7.27 -10.12
N ILE A 48 -0.01 -7.81 -9.60
CA ILE A 48 -0.10 -8.27 -8.20
C ILE A 48 0.93 -9.39 -7.93
N HIS A 49 1.06 -10.36 -8.83
CA HIS A 49 2.11 -11.39 -8.72
C HIS A 49 3.52 -10.79 -8.67
N THR A 50 3.81 -9.79 -9.52
CA THR A 50 5.11 -9.10 -9.52
C THR A 50 5.37 -8.37 -8.20
N ILE A 51 4.40 -7.60 -7.69
CA ILE A 51 4.55 -6.86 -6.42
C ILE A 51 4.88 -7.79 -5.25
N PHE A 52 4.26 -8.98 -5.21
CA PHE A 52 4.36 -9.92 -4.10
C PHE A 52 5.28 -11.12 -4.36
N GLU A 53 6.05 -11.13 -5.46
CA GLU A 53 6.89 -12.29 -5.87
C GLU A 53 7.77 -12.82 -4.72
N ASN A 54 8.32 -11.91 -3.91
CA ASN A 54 9.23 -12.22 -2.81
C ASN A 54 8.60 -12.13 -1.41
N TYR A 55 7.28 -11.97 -1.32
CA TYR A 55 6.56 -11.72 -0.07
C TYR A 55 5.50 -12.79 0.18
N THR A 56 5.36 -13.19 1.44
CA THR A 56 4.40 -14.24 1.86
C THR A 56 3.34 -13.71 2.82
N ALA A 57 3.42 -12.44 3.18
CA ALA A 57 2.40 -11.70 3.92
C ALA A 57 2.44 -10.22 3.50
N ALA A 58 1.34 -9.50 3.71
CA ALA A 58 1.27 -8.07 3.41
C ALA A 58 0.43 -7.34 4.45
N VAL A 59 0.89 -6.16 4.86
CA VAL A 59 0.20 -5.27 5.78
C VAL A 59 0.40 -3.81 5.34
N ASP A 60 -0.34 -2.90 5.97
CA ASP A 60 -0.24 -1.47 5.73
C ASP A 60 -0.63 -1.03 4.30
N PHE A 61 -0.67 0.27 4.05
CA PHE A 61 -0.81 0.81 2.71
C PHE A 61 0.44 0.49 1.85
N PRO A 62 0.33 0.25 0.55
CA PRO A 62 -0.89 0.20 -0.28
C PRO A 62 -1.65 -1.15 -0.23
N ALA A 63 -1.03 -2.23 0.22
CA ALA A 63 -1.62 -3.57 0.18
C ALA A 63 -2.99 -3.67 0.88
N ALA A 64 -3.16 -3.02 2.03
CA ALA A 64 -4.42 -3.03 2.78
C ALA A 64 -5.60 -2.42 2.00
N ALA A 65 -5.36 -1.46 1.11
CA ALA A 65 -6.42 -0.86 0.27
C ALA A 65 -6.88 -1.80 -0.87
N TRP A 66 -6.06 -2.79 -1.20
CA TRP A 66 -6.23 -3.73 -2.32
C TRP A 66 -6.42 -5.18 -1.87
N TRP A 67 -6.85 -5.39 -0.62
CA TRP A 67 -6.94 -6.71 -0.02
C TRP A 67 -7.85 -7.68 -0.79
N LYS A 68 -8.90 -7.18 -1.46
CA LYS A 68 -9.84 -8.02 -2.24
C LYS A 68 -9.17 -8.56 -3.49
N GLU A 69 -8.53 -7.68 -4.26
CA GLU A 69 -7.83 -8.02 -5.50
C GLU A 69 -6.64 -8.94 -5.23
N ILE A 70 -5.96 -8.72 -4.10
CA ILE A 70 -4.91 -9.62 -3.59
C ILE A 70 -5.50 -11.00 -3.24
N LEU A 71 -6.63 -11.05 -2.51
CA LEU A 71 -7.28 -12.31 -2.16
C LEU A 71 -7.80 -13.06 -3.40
N GLU A 72 -8.32 -12.36 -4.40
CA GLU A 72 -8.74 -12.93 -5.68
C GLU A 72 -7.56 -13.48 -6.51
N THR A 73 -6.36 -12.95 -6.30
CA THR A 73 -5.12 -13.41 -6.95
C THR A 73 -4.51 -14.59 -6.19
N PHE A 74 -4.55 -14.54 -4.85
CA PHE A 74 -4.03 -15.56 -3.95
C PHE A 74 -5.13 -16.12 -3.03
N PRO A 75 -6.04 -16.98 -3.55
CA PRO A 75 -7.27 -17.38 -2.86
C PRO A 75 -7.05 -18.18 -1.57
N ASN A 76 -5.85 -18.74 -1.38
CA ASN A 76 -5.49 -19.48 -0.16
C ASN A 76 -4.99 -18.56 0.97
N SER A 77 -4.88 -17.25 0.72
CA SER A 77 -4.41 -16.29 1.72
C SER A 77 -5.46 -16.08 2.81
N LYS A 78 -5.00 -15.85 4.03
CA LYS A 78 -5.86 -15.47 5.16
C LYS A 78 -5.87 -13.95 5.31
N VAL A 79 -7.02 -13.38 5.65
CA VAL A 79 -7.18 -11.93 5.90
C VAL A 79 -7.24 -11.67 7.40
N ILE A 80 -6.45 -10.71 7.86
CA ILE A 80 -6.45 -10.23 9.26
C ILE A 80 -6.88 -8.76 9.25
N LEU A 81 -7.96 -8.44 9.97
CA LEU A 81 -8.42 -7.06 10.19
C LEU A 81 -8.06 -6.61 11.60
N SER A 82 -7.09 -5.70 11.73
CA SER A 82 -6.79 -5.04 12.99
C SER A 82 -7.72 -3.85 13.21
N THR A 83 -8.49 -3.85 14.29
CA THR A 83 -9.39 -2.75 14.66
C THR A 83 -8.87 -1.98 15.86
N ARG A 84 -9.27 -0.72 15.98
CA ARG A 84 -8.96 0.17 17.12
C ARG A 84 -10.05 1.22 17.26
N ASP A 85 -10.05 1.91 18.40
CA ASP A 85 -10.91 3.08 18.60
C ASP A 85 -10.67 4.14 17.50
N PRO A 86 -11.74 4.64 16.84
CA PRO A 86 -11.62 5.56 15.71
C PRO A 86 -10.97 6.91 16.05
N GLU A 87 -11.27 7.50 17.20
CA GLU A 87 -10.71 8.80 17.59
C GLU A 87 -9.21 8.67 17.88
N ARG A 88 -8.84 7.63 18.63
CA ARG A 88 -7.42 7.30 18.85
C ARG A 88 -6.72 7.00 17.53
N TRP A 89 -7.38 6.37 16.56
CA TRP A 89 -6.87 6.20 15.20
C TRP A 89 -6.57 7.50 14.52
N TYR A 90 -7.57 8.37 14.45
CA TYR A 90 -7.44 9.64 13.77
C TYR A 90 -6.32 10.48 14.33
N ASN A 91 -6.24 10.61 15.67
CA ASN A 91 -5.20 11.40 16.33
C ASN A 91 -3.80 10.87 15.99
N SER A 92 -3.61 9.55 16.04
CA SER A 92 -2.33 8.93 15.68
C SER A 92 -1.99 9.06 14.19
N ALA A 93 -2.97 8.91 13.29
CA ALA A 93 -2.78 9.06 11.86
C ALA A 93 -2.43 10.51 11.48
N LYS A 94 -3.06 11.49 12.15
CA LYS A 94 -2.78 12.91 11.98
C LYS A 94 -1.34 13.26 12.33
N GLU A 95 -0.85 12.78 13.47
CA GLU A 95 0.52 13.06 13.94
C GLU A 95 1.63 12.38 13.12
N THR A 96 1.29 11.40 12.30
CA THR A 96 2.28 10.60 11.56
C THR A 96 2.06 10.67 10.06
N ILE A 97 0.98 10.07 9.57
CA ILE A 97 0.68 9.91 8.15
C ILE A 97 0.36 11.26 7.49
N PHE A 98 -0.47 12.10 8.11
CA PHE A 98 -0.88 13.35 7.48
C PHE A 98 0.26 14.35 7.40
N GLN A 99 1.13 14.39 8.42
CA GLN A 99 2.36 15.16 8.37
C GLN A 99 3.27 14.67 7.23
N ALA A 100 3.51 13.36 7.09
CA ALA A 100 4.30 12.81 5.99
C ALA A 100 3.72 13.14 4.60
N LEU A 101 2.41 13.01 4.41
CA LEU A 101 1.74 13.36 3.15
C LEU A 101 1.89 14.85 2.81
N TRP A 102 1.79 15.73 3.81
CA TRP A 102 2.03 17.16 3.64
C TRP A 102 3.46 17.45 3.15
N HIS A 103 4.48 16.82 3.75
CA HIS A 103 5.87 16.98 3.33
C HIS A 103 6.10 16.48 1.90
N HIS A 104 5.55 15.32 1.51
CA HIS A 104 5.68 14.82 0.14
C HIS A 104 4.97 15.71 -0.89
N ARG A 105 3.84 16.34 -0.53
CA ARG A 105 3.17 17.32 -1.42
C ARG A 105 4.02 18.56 -1.67
N ILE A 106 4.74 19.04 -0.65
CA ILE A 106 5.65 20.20 -0.80
C ILE A 106 6.91 19.81 -1.59
N LEU A 107 7.53 18.68 -1.24
CA LEU A 107 8.76 18.21 -1.88
C LEU A 107 8.54 17.70 -3.32
N GLY A 108 7.33 17.27 -3.67
CA GLY A 108 6.97 16.77 -5.01
C GLY A 108 7.11 17.80 -6.14
N LEU A 109 7.25 19.09 -5.81
CA LEU A 109 7.57 20.14 -6.77
C LEU A 109 9.01 20.06 -7.29
N PHE A 110 9.92 19.45 -6.52
CA PHE A 110 11.36 19.47 -6.80
C PHE A 110 12.04 18.09 -6.75
N VAL A 111 11.38 17.07 -6.16
CA VAL A 111 11.93 15.72 -5.99
C VAL A 111 11.07 14.69 -6.75
N PRO A 112 11.60 14.06 -7.82
CA PRO A 112 10.84 13.13 -8.67
C PRO A 112 10.20 11.95 -7.92
N LEU A 113 10.89 11.39 -6.93
CA LEU A 113 10.36 10.29 -6.11
C LEU A 113 9.13 10.73 -5.30
N SER A 114 9.18 11.93 -4.69
CA SER A 114 8.04 12.51 -3.97
C SER A 114 6.86 12.80 -4.90
N ARG A 115 7.12 13.18 -6.15
CA ARG A 115 6.06 13.36 -7.17
C ARG A 115 5.31 12.04 -7.44
N LYS A 116 6.02 10.91 -7.51
CA LYS A 116 5.37 9.59 -7.69
C LYS A 116 4.46 9.23 -6.50
N PHE A 117 4.88 9.51 -5.26
CA PHE A 117 4.02 9.34 -4.08
C PHE A 117 2.74 10.18 -4.16
N THR A 118 2.83 11.41 -4.66
CA THR A 118 1.65 12.29 -4.83
C THR A 118 0.67 11.81 -5.90
N VAL A 119 1.11 10.97 -6.84
CA VAL A 119 0.25 10.35 -7.87
C VAL A 119 -0.34 9.04 -7.36
N MET A 120 0.51 8.16 -6.81
CA MET A 120 0.09 6.82 -6.36
C MET A 120 -1.02 6.90 -5.29
N VAL A 121 -0.85 7.76 -4.28
CA VAL A 121 -1.79 7.77 -3.13
C VAL A 121 -3.23 8.08 -3.58
N PRO A 122 -3.52 9.19 -4.30
CA PRO A 122 -4.87 9.44 -4.82
C PRO A 122 -5.41 8.33 -5.72
N SER A 123 -4.62 7.84 -6.69
CA SER A 123 -5.08 6.79 -7.63
C SER A 123 -5.54 5.51 -6.94
N LEU A 124 -4.90 5.15 -5.82
CA LEU A 124 -5.32 3.98 -5.02
C LEU A 124 -6.52 4.30 -4.11
N TRP A 125 -6.64 5.54 -3.64
CA TRP A 125 -7.73 5.98 -2.76
C TRP A 125 -9.05 6.24 -3.50
N ASP A 126 -9.02 6.68 -4.76
CA ASP A 126 -10.24 6.94 -5.54
C ASP A 126 -11.14 5.69 -5.60
N LYS A 127 -10.52 4.52 -5.81
CA LYS A 127 -11.19 3.21 -5.71
C LYS A 127 -11.79 2.94 -4.32
N VAL A 128 -11.07 3.23 -3.25
CA VAL A 128 -11.52 2.96 -1.87
C VAL A 128 -12.67 3.89 -1.47
N LEU A 129 -12.62 5.14 -1.91
CA LEU A 129 -13.61 6.17 -1.57
C LEU A 129 -14.80 6.21 -2.56
N GLY A 130 -14.76 5.38 -3.61
CA GLY A 130 -15.83 5.29 -4.60
C GLY A 130 -15.99 6.56 -5.45
N LYS A 131 -14.88 7.22 -5.78
CA LYS A 131 -14.86 8.39 -6.67
C LYS A 131 -14.48 8.00 -8.09
#